data_AF-A0A8T2MKY1-F1
#
_entry.id   AF-A0A8T2MKY1-F1
#
_cell.length_a   1.000
_cell.length_b   1.000
_cell.length_c   1.000
_cell.angle_alpha   90.00
_cell.angle_beta   90.00
_cell.angle_gamma   90.00
#
_symmetry.space_group_name_H-M   'P 1'
#
loop_
_entity.id
_entity.type
_entity.pdbx_description
1 polymer ?
#
loop_
_entity_poly.entity_id
_entity_poly.type
_entity_poly.pdbx_seq_one_letter_code
_entity_poly.pdbx_strand_id
1 'polypeptide(L)'
;VECYDYDNDGSHDLIGIFETNMTRLQEAKHGAPAEFDCVNSKKKQKKKNYKNSGVISVKLCQVGVDFTGSNGDPRSPDSLHYISPQGVNEYLSAIWSVGQVVQDYDSDKMFPAFGFGAQIPPSWQVSHEFPLNFNPSNPFCAGIEGVVEAYRQCLPQVKLYGPTNFSPIINHVARFAAQAAQQKTASQYFVLLIITDGVITDLDQTSSAIVNASQLPMSIIIIGVGGADFSAMEFLDGDDGRLRAPTGETAVRDIVQFVPYRQFQNSPKEALAQCVLAEVPGQVVTYFNMFKLSPPNSSAPPSQDQSN
;
A
#
# COMPACT_ATOMS: atom_id res chain seq x y z
N VAL A 1 12.05 9.10 -14.45
CA VAL A 1 12.14 9.15 -12.97
C VAL A 1 13.58 9.39 -12.59
N GLU A 2 13.84 10.39 -11.74
CA GLU A 2 15.19 10.79 -11.35
C GLU A 2 15.42 10.48 -9.87
N CYS A 3 16.52 9.80 -9.55
CA CYS A 3 16.89 9.41 -8.20
C CYS A 3 18.14 10.19 -7.79
N TYR A 4 18.10 10.82 -6.62
CA TYR A 4 19.18 11.67 -6.09
C TYR A 4 19.67 11.16 -4.74
N ASP A 5 20.96 11.39 -4.47
CA ASP A 5 21.64 11.23 -3.20
C ASP A 5 21.59 12.60 -2.52
N TYR A 6 20.97 12.67 -1.36
CA TYR A 6 20.64 13.95 -0.74
C TYR A 6 21.79 14.42 0.16
N ASP A 7 22.40 15.55 -0.20
CA ASP A 7 23.34 16.27 0.65
C ASP A 7 22.71 17.45 1.42
N ASN A 8 23.06 17.58 2.70
CA ASN A 8 22.53 18.60 3.63
C ASN A 8 22.89 20.04 3.24
N ASP A 9 23.83 20.25 2.33
CA ASP A 9 24.23 21.56 1.81
C ASP A 9 23.44 21.99 0.58
N GLY A 10 22.45 21.19 0.15
CA GLY A 10 21.63 21.43 -1.02
C GLY A 10 22.26 20.94 -2.34
N SER A 11 23.45 20.35 -2.31
CA SER A 11 24.15 19.85 -3.50
C SER A 11 23.86 18.37 -3.78
N HIS A 12 22.59 18.02 -3.96
CA HIS A 12 22.18 16.62 -4.16
C HIS A 12 22.84 15.98 -5.40
N ASP A 13 23.45 14.82 -5.19
CA ASP A 13 24.16 14.07 -6.21
C ASP A 13 23.22 13.12 -6.97
N LEU A 14 23.08 13.28 -8.29
CA LEU A 14 22.24 12.38 -9.08
C LEU A 14 22.72 10.92 -8.95
N ILE A 15 21.90 10.01 -8.41
CA ILE A 15 22.20 8.57 -8.31
C ILE A 15 22.02 7.91 -9.67
N GLY A 16 20.97 8.26 -10.38
CA GLY A 16 20.63 7.73 -11.69
C GLY A 16 19.22 8.09 -12.11
N ILE A 17 18.94 7.85 -13.38
CA ILE A 17 17.66 8.12 -14.02
C ILE A 17 17.25 6.81 -14.67
N PHE A 18 15.97 6.47 -14.55
CA PHE A 18 15.37 5.48 -15.43
C PHE A 18 14.18 6.12 -16.15
N GLU A 19 14.05 5.77 -17.42
CA GLU A 19 12.91 6.12 -18.24
C GLU A 19 12.09 4.86 -18.47
N THR A 20 10.81 4.96 -18.17
CA THR A 20 9.84 3.90 -18.47
C THR A 20 8.61 4.53 -19.08
N ASN A 21 7.82 3.71 -19.75
CA ASN A 21 6.50 4.06 -20.24
C ASN A 21 5.52 2.96 -19.80
N MET A 22 4.23 3.21 -19.96
CA MET A 22 3.20 2.28 -19.50
C MET A 22 3.37 0.87 -20.11
N THR A 23 3.77 0.79 -21.38
CA THR A 23 4.01 -0.49 -22.07
C THR A 23 5.17 -1.28 -21.47
N ARG A 24 6.28 -0.63 -21.10
CA ARG A 24 7.43 -1.29 -20.46
C ARG A 24 7.14 -1.71 -19.01
N LEU A 25 6.30 -0.96 -18.30
CA LEU A 25 5.79 -1.37 -16.99
C LEU A 25 4.90 -2.63 -17.11
N GLN A 26 4.10 -2.72 -18.18
CA GLN A 26 3.22 -3.87 -18.47
C GLN A 26 3.96 -5.16 -18.88
N GLU A 27 5.27 -5.10 -19.18
CA GLU A 27 6.07 -6.29 -19.53
C GLU A 27 6.36 -7.21 -18.33
N ALA A 28 6.07 -6.77 -17.09
CA ALA A 28 6.14 -7.60 -15.89
C ALA A 28 5.23 -8.83 -16.03
N LYS A 29 5.81 -10.01 -15.88
CA LYS A 29 5.08 -11.30 -15.96
C LYS A 29 5.40 -12.14 -14.74
N HIS A 30 4.53 -13.10 -14.47
CA HIS A 30 4.73 -14.08 -13.41
C HIS A 30 6.13 -14.71 -13.49
N GLY A 31 6.96 -14.48 -12.47
CA GLY A 31 8.35 -14.96 -12.38
C GLY A 31 9.44 -14.03 -12.93
N ALA A 32 9.08 -12.85 -13.49
CA ALA A 32 10.02 -11.85 -13.99
C ALA A 32 9.52 -10.43 -13.60
N PRO A 33 9.97 -9.89 -12.45
CA PRO A 33 9.57 -8.57 -11.98
C PRO A 33 9.95 -7.48 -13.00
N ALA A 34 9.14 -6.42 -13.11
CA ALA A 34 9.59 -5.21 -13.78
C ALA A 34 10.71 -4.57 -12.95
N GLU A 35 11.91 -4.66 -13.48
CA GLU A 35 13.14 -4.19 -12.87
C GLU A 35 13.68 -3.04 -13.70
N PHE A 36 13.83 -1.87 -13.08
CA PHE A 36 14.33 -0.69 -13.77
C PHE A 36 15.76 -0.39 -13.37
N ASP A 37 16.67 -0.52 -14.33
CA ASP A 37 18.05 -0.07 -14.21
C ASP A 37 18.09 1.45 -13.97
N CYS A 38 18.45 1.86 -12.77
CA CYS A 38 18.67 3.26 -12.45
C CYS A 38 20.05 3.67 -12.95
N VAL A 39 20.15 4.51 -14.00
CA VAL A 39 21.41 4.78 -14.71
C VAL A 39 21.85 6.23 -14.53
N ASN A 40 23.08 6.44 -14.04
CA ASN A 40 23.74 7.75 -14.04
C ASN A 40 24.63 7.89 -15.27
N SER A 41 24.24 8.80 -16.16
CA SER A 41 24.94 9.10 -17.42
C SER A 41 26.40 9.52 -17.23
N LYS A 42 26.72 10.27 -16.16
CA LYS A 42 28.09 10.69 -15.85
C LYS A 42 28.96 9.50 -15.40
N LYS A 43 28.42 8.60 -14.57
CA LYS A 43 29.12 7.37 -14.13
C LYS A 43 29.32 6.40 -15.31
N LYS A 44 28.34 6.27 -16.20
CA LYS A 44 28.41 5.45 -17.43
C LYS A 44 29.52 5.90 -18.38
N GLN A 45 29.74 7.21 -18.51
CA GLN A 45 30.82 7.75 -19.35
C GLN A 45 32.22 7.58 -18.72
N LYS A 46 32.33 7.63 -17.38
CA LYS A 46 33.63 7.63 -16.68
C LYS A 46 34.14 6.24 -16.28
N LYS A 47 33.25 5.27 -16.04
CA LYS A 47 33.62 3.96 -15.49
C LYS A 47 33.40 2.85 -16.54
N LYS A 48 34.50 2.25 -17.01
CA LYS A 48 34.49 1.18 -18.04
C LYS A 48 33.60 -0.03 -17.72
N ASN A 49 33.38 -0.35 -16.44
CA ASN A 49 32.60 -1.51 -15.99
C ASN A 49 31.27 -1.13 -15.31
N TYR A 50 30.79 0.10 -15.49
CA TYR A 50 29.53 0.54 -14.91
C TYR A 50 28.32 -0.03 -15.67
N LYS A 51 27.45 -0.75 -14.95
CA LYS A 51 26.20 -1.31 -15.51
C LYS A 51 24.99 -0.42 -15.20
N ASN A 52 24.70 -0.23 -13.92
CA ASN A 52 23.66 0.65 -13.40
C ASN A 52 24.06 1.10 -11.97
N SER A 53 23.28 2.01 -11.37
CA SER A 53 23.39 2.44 -9.97
C SER A 53 22.49 1.64 -9.03
N GLY A 54 21.80 0.60 -9.53
CA GLY A 54 20.76 -0.13 -8.83
C GLY A 54 19.63 -0.56 -9.74
N VAL A 55 18.79 -1.46 -9.22
CA VAL A 55 17.54 -1.90 -9.82
C VAL A 55 16.42 -1.57 -8.83
N ILE A 56 15.37 -0.90 -9.29
CA ILE A 56 14.19 -0.58 -8.48
C ILE A 56 13.11 -1.63 -8.75
N SER A 57 12.55 -2.20 -7.67
CA SER A 57 11.44 -3.16 -7.70
C SER A 57 10.42 -2.74 -6.63
N VAL A 58 9.13 -2.67 -6.99
CA VAL A 58 8.04 -2.42 -6.04
C VAL A 58 7.39 -3.77 -5.73
N LYS A 59 7.26 -4.08 -4.44
CA LYS A 59 6.83 -5.40 -3.97
C LYS A 59 5.83 -5.24 -2.84
N LEU A 60 4.61 -5.69 -3.13
CA LEU A 60 3.50 -5.95 -2.22
C LEU A 60 2.49 -4.81 -2.08
N CYS A 61 1.33 -4.99 -2.72
CA CYS A 61 0.08 -4.36 -2.32
C CYS A 61 -0.79 -5.37 -1.54
N GLN A 62 -1.08 -5.10 -0.28
CA GLN A 62 -2.02 -5.89 0.53
C GLN A 62 -3.40 -5.23 0.50
N VAL A 63 -4.47 -6.03 0.36
CA VAL A 63 -5.85 -5.53 0.38
C VAL A 63 -6.54 -5.94 1.68
N GLY A 64 -7.07 -4.97 2.41
CA GLY A 64 -7.90 -5.11 3.59
C GLY A 64 -9.33 -4.67 3.32
N VAL A 65 -10.29 -5.58 3.48
CA VAL A 65 -11.71 -5.31 3.26
C VAL A 65 -12.45 -5.36 4.59
N ASP A 66 -13.18 -4.30 4.88
CA ASP A 66 -14.08 -4.23 6.02
C ASP A 66 -15.28 -5.17 5.82
N PHE A 67 -15.53 -6.08 6.77
CA PHE A 67 -16.71 -6.94 6.83
C PHE A 67 -17.50 -6.70 8.12
N THR A 68 -17.57 -5.47 8.59
CA THR A 68 -18.32 -5.10 9.80
C THR A 68 -19.81 -4.91 9.51
N GLY A 69 -20.64 -5.04 10.55
CA GLY A 69 -22.09 -5.04 10.48
C GLY A 69 -22.70 -3.68 10.16
N SER A 70 -21.93 -2.58 10.23
CA SER A 70 -22.36 -1.26 9.76
C SER A 70 -22.69 -1.26 8.26
N ASN A 71 -22.08 -2.18 7.50
CA ASN A 71 -22.38 -2.39 6.08
C ASN A 71 -23.77 -3.00 5.80
N GLY A 72 -24.50 -3.46 6.81
CA GLY A 72 -25.82 -4.10 6.66
C GLY A 72 -25.76 -5.53 6.10
N ASP A 73 -26.89 -6.25 6.12
CA ASP A 73 -26.97 -7.64 5.63
C ASP A 73 -26.65 -7.72 4.12
N PRO A 74 -25.62 -8.46 3.67
CA PRO A 74 -25.24 -8.57 2.26
C PRO A 74 -26.35 -9.08 1.32
N ARG A 75 -27.43 -9.65 1.86
CA ARG A 75 -28.61 -10.10 1.10
C ARG A 75 -29.62 -8.97 0.86
N SER A 76 -29.52 -7.87 1.61
CA SER A 76 -30.38 -6.70 1.47
C SER A 76 -29.82 -5.74 0.41
N PRO A 77 -30.63 -5.25 -0.54
CA PRO A 77 -30.21 -4.24 -1.51
C PRO A 77 -29.64 -2.94 -0.92
N ASP A 78 -29.97 -2.64 0.34
CA ASP A 78 -29.46 -1.45 1.04
C ASP A 78 -28.06 -1.64 1.64
N SER A 79 -27.51 -2.86 1.61
CA SER A 79 -26.16 -3.14 2.12
C SER A 79 -25.07 -2.67 1.17
N LEU A 80 -23.98 -2.13 1.71
CA LEU A 80 -22.80 -1.77 0.93
C LEU A 80 -22.09 -3.01 0.35
N HIS A 81 -22.28 -4.19 0.94
CA HIS A 81 -21.79 -5.46 0.41
C HIS A 81 -22.76 -6.13 -0.57
N TYR A 82 -23.99 -5.63 -0.74
CA TYR A 82 -24.96 -6.22 -1.65
C TYR A 82 -24.43 -6.29 -3.07
N ILE A 83 -24.23 -7.51 -3.57
CA ILE A 83 -23.82 -7.72 -4.96
C ILE A 83 -25.06 -7.57 -5.83
N SER A 84 -25.14 -6.45 -6.56
CA SER A 84 -26.24 -6.19 -7.50
C SER A 84 -26.40 -7.30 -8.54
N PRO A 85 -27.55 -7.39 -9.24
CA PRO A 85 -27.71 -8.32 -10.38
C PRO A 85 -26.66 -8.15 -11.49
N GLN A 86 -26.08 -6.96 -11.63
CA GLN A 86 -24.96 -6.66 -12.53
C GLN A 86 -23.62 -7.17 -11.98
N GLY A 87 -23.61 -7.75 -10.78
CA GLY A 87 -22.45 -8.32 -10.14
C GLY A 87 -21.58 -7.31 -9.40
N VAL A 88 -22.00 -6.07 -9.16
CA VAL A 88 -21.14 -5.01 -8.60
C VAL A 88 -21.70 -4.42 -7.30
N ASN A 89 -20.80 -3.86 -6.50
CA ASN A 89 -21.08 -3.00 -5.34
C ASN A 89 -19.91 -2.00 -5.19
N GLU A 90 -19.96 -1.11 -4.20
CA GLU A 90 -18.91 -0.09 -4.03
C GLU A 90 -17.55 -0.70 -3.66
N TYR A 91 -17.52 -1.72 -2.79
CA TYR A 91 -16.30 -2.44 -2.44
C TYR A 91 -15.61 -3.03 -3.69
N LEU A 92 -16.34 -3.78 -4.51
CA LEU A 92 -15.84 -4.37 -5.75
C LEU A 92 -15.37 -3.30 -6.73
N SER A 93 -16.09 -2.18 -6.81
CA SER A 93 -15.73 -1.08 -7.71
C SER A 93 -14.45 -0.37 -7.26
N ALA A 94 -14.26 -0.19 -5.95
CA ALA A 94 -13.05 0.34 -5.36
C ALA A 94 -11.85 -0.62 -5.54
N ILE A 95 -12.00 -1.91 -5.20
CA ILE A 95 -11.00 -2.96 -5.42
C ILE A 95 -10.57 -2.97 -6.88
N TRP A 96 -11.53 -2.97 -7.80
CA TRP A 96 -11.25 -3.03 -9.23
C TRP A 96 -10.53 -1.76 -9.70
N SER A 97 -11.04 -0.58 -9.38
CA SER A 97 -10.52 0.67 -9.94
C SER A 97 -9.12 0.99 -9.42
N VAL A 98 -8.88 0.83 -8.11
CA VAL A 98 -7.57 1.11 -7.51
C VAL A 98 -6.62 -0.04 -7.76
N GLY A 99 -7.08 -1.28 -7.57
CA GLY A 99 -6.28 -2.46 -7.84
C GLY A 99 -5.76 -2.49 -9.27
N GLN A 100 -6.58 -2.10 -10.26
CA GLN A 100 -6.15 -2.15 -11.67
C GLN A 100 -4.94 -1.27 -11.97
N VAL A 101 -4.75 -0.19 -11.22
CA VAL A 101 -3.61 0.73 -11.40
C VAL A 101 -2.48 0.39 -10.44
N VAL A 102 -2.79 0.04 -9.19
CA VAL A 102 -1.77 -0.34 -8.19
C VAL A 102 -1.09 -1.67 -8.54
N GLN A 103 -1.79 -2.60 -9.19
CA GLN A 103 -1.21 -3.90 -9.56
C GLN A 103 -0.03 -3.81 -10.52
N ASP A 104 0.10 -2.72 -11.28
CA ASP A 104 1.23 -2.51 -12.19
C ASP A 104 2.51 -2.12 -11.44
N TYR A 105 2.39 -1.73 -10.18
CA TYR A 105 3.51 -1.55 -9.27
C TYR A 105 3.84 -2.83 -8.50
N ASP A 106 2.98 -3.85 -8.52
CA ASP A 106 3.30 -5.13 -7.89
C ASP A 106 4.00 -6.07 -8.88
N SER A 107 5.21 -6.48 -8.53
CA SER A 107 6.08 -7.20 -9.46
C SER A 107 5.66 -8.64 -9.76
N ASP A 108 4.98 -9.33 -8.84
CA ASP A 108 4.52 -10.71 -9.03
C ASP A 108 3.00 -10.81 -9.25
N LYS A 109 2.30 -9.71 -9.01
CA LYS A 109 0.84 -9.57 -9.10
C LYS A 109 0.13 -10.56 -8.19
N MET A 110 0.75 -10.91 -7.06
CA MET A 110 0.18 -11.75 -6.02
C MET A 110 -0.21 -10.88 -4.82
N PHE A 111 -1.52 -10.66 -4.68
CA PHE A 111 -2.06 -9.76 -3.66
C PHE A 111 -2.51 -10.56 -2.45
N PRO A 112 -1.87 -10.44 -1.28
CA PRO A 112 -2.47 -10.95 -0.06
C PRO A 112 -3.74 -10.15 0.23
N ALA A 113 -4.87 -10.86 0.34
CA ALA A 113 -6.18 -10.25 0.53
C ALA A 113 -6.82 -10.73 1.82
N PHE A 114 -7.14 -9.78 2.69
CA PHE A 114 -7.68 -10.03 4.02
C PHE A 114 -9.01 -9.30 4.22
N GLY A 115 -9.89 -9.90 5.02
CA GLY A 115 -11.05 -9.24 5.60
C GLY A 115 -10.81 -8.96 7.08
N PHE A 116 -11.58 -8.03 7.67
CA PHE A 116 -11.57 -7.78 9.10
C PHE A 116 -12.98 -7.43 9.63
N GLY A 117 -13.22 -7.67 10.92
CA GLY A 117 -14.47 -7.28 11.60
C GLY A 117 -15.64 -8.26 11.42
N ALA A 118 -15.37 -9.52 11.08
CA ALA A 118 -16.40 -10.54 10.85
C ALA A 118 -16.21 -11.77 11.74
N GLN A 119 -17.29 -12.52 11.97
CA GLN A 119 -17.23 -13.86 12.56
C GLN A 119 -16.97 -14.90 11.47
N ILE A 120 -15.94 -15.73 11.67
CA ILE A 120 -15.45 -16.67 10.65
C ILE A 120 -15.79 -18.12 11.02
N PRO A 121 -16.33 -18.93 10.10
CA PRO A 121 -16.53 -20.35 10.35
C PRO A 121 -15.20 -21.10 10.54
N PRO A 122 -15.19 -22.26 11.21
CA PRO A 122 -16.32 -22.91 11.87
C PRO A 122 -16.56 -22.41 13.31
N SER A 123 -15.61 -21.69 13.91
CA SER A 123 -15.67 -21.28 15.33
C SER A 123 -16.61 -20.09 15.56
N TRP A 124 -16.90 -19.32 14.51
CA TRP A 124 -17.67 -18.07 14.58
C TRP A 124 -17.09 -17.04 15.56
N GLN A 125 -15.78 -17.13 15.81
CA GLN A 125 -15.06 -16.11 16.55
C GLN A 125 -14.89 -14.86 15.67
N VAL A 126 -14.95 -13.71 16.32
CA VAL A 126 -14.65 -12.43 15.68
C VAL A 126 -13.19 -12.44 15.26
N SER A 127 -12.95 -12.19 13.98
CA SER A 127 -11.63 -11.99 13.44
C SER A 127 -11.45 -10.55 12.99
N HIS A 128 -10.35 -9.95 13.41
CA HIS A 128 -9.90 -8.64 12.94
C HIS A 128 -8.89 -8.74 11.80
N GLU A 129 -8.64 -9.96 11.31
CA GLU A 129 -7.84 -10.23 10.13
C GLU A 129 -7.99 -11.70 9.72
N PHE A 130 -8.53 -11.96 8.53
CA PHE A 130 -8.66 -13.32 7.99
C PHE A 130 -8.46 -13.32 6.47
N PRO A 131 -7.81 -14.34 5.90
CA PRO A 131 -7.59 -14.40 4.46
C PRO A 131 -8.92 -14.60 3.72
N LEU A 132 -9.18 -13.79 2.69
CA LEU A 132 -10.44 -13.88 1.92
C LEU A 132 -10.61 -15.23 1.21
N ASN A 133 -9.49 -15.88 0.87
CA ASN A 133 -9.48 -17.22 0.27
C ASN A 133 -9.57 -18.37 1.31
N PHE A 134 -9.74 -18.05 2.60
CA PHE A 134 -9.74 -18.98 3.73
C PHE A 134 -8.51 -19.90 3.84
N ASN A 135 -7.39 -19.53 3.20
CA ASN A 135 -6.13 -20.25 3.26
C ASN A 135 -5.09 -19.46 4.06
N PRO A 136 -4.96 -19.67 5.38
CA PRO A 136 -3.99 -18.94 6.21
C PRO A 136 -2.54 -19.27 5.86
N SER A 137 -2.27 -20.42 5.23
CA SER A 137 -0.94 -20.79 4.78
C SER A 137 -0.54 -20.10 3.47
N ASN A 138 -1.51 -19.61 2.70
CA ASN A 138 -1.28 -18.90 1.44
C ASN A 138 -2.43 -17.90 1.17
N PRO A 139 -2.36 -16.68 1.71
CA PRO A 139 -3.41 -15.66 1.56
C PRO A 139 -3.40 -14.94 0.20
N PHE A 140 -2.50 -15.32 -0.71
CA PHE A 140 -2.24 -14.60 -1.95
C PHE A 140 -3.27 -14.93 -3.05
N CYS A 141 -3.77 -13.88 -3.68
CA CYS A 141 -4.66 -13.91 -4.83
C CYS A 141 -3.90 -13.51 -6.10
N ALA A 142 -4.10 -14.24 -7.20
CA ALA A 142 -3.47 -13.93 -8.47
C ALA A 142 -4.22 -12.80 -9.19
N GLY A 143 -3.59 -11.63 -9.30
CA GLY A 143 -4.20 -10.43 -9.89
C GLY A 143 -5.37 -9.87 -9.07
N ILE A 144 -5.91 -8.76 -9.55
CA ILE A 144 -7.11 -8.13 -8.98
C ILE A 144 -8.35 -8.99 -9.22
N GLU A 145 -8.37 -9.72 -10.34
CA GLU A 145 -9.39 -10.72 -10.63
C GLU A 145 -9.45 -11.78 -9.52
N GLY A 146 -8.30 -12.25 -9.03
CA GLY A 146 -8.22 -13.17 -7.91
C GLY A 146 -8.75 -12.58 -6.60
N VAL A 147 -8.46 -11.30 -6.33
CA VAL A 147 -8.97 -10.60 -5.14
C VAL A 147 -10.50 -10.46 -5.21
N VAL A 148 -11.04 -10.11 -6.39
CA VAL A 148 -12.49 -10.01 -6.62
C VAL A 148 -13.17 -11.37 -6.44
N GLU A 149 -12.58 -12.43 -6.97
CA GLU A 149 -13.13 -13.78 -6.82
C GLU A 149 -13.11 -14.23 -5.35
N ALA A 150 -11.99 -14.01 -4.65
CA ALA A 150 -11.88 -14.31 -3.22
C ALA A 150 -12.92 -13.53 -2.40
N TYR A 151 -13.12 -12.24 -2.68
CA TYR A 151 -14.16 -11.43 -2.03
C TYR A 151 -15.57 -12.02 -2.26
N ARG A 152 -15.92 -12.37 -3.51
CA ARG A 152 -17.24 -12.93 -3.86
C ARG A 152 -17.50 -14.26 -3.16
N GLN A 153 -16.47 -15.11 -3.06
CA GLN A 153 -16.56 -16.40 -2.38
C GLN A 153 -16.62 -16.23 -0.86
N CYS A 154 -15.89 -15.26 -0.31
CA CYS A 154 -15.80 -15.00 1.11
C CYS A 154 -17.10 -14.48 1.71
N LEU A 155 -17.70 -13.47 1.07
CA LEU A 155 -18.85 -12.73 1.57
C LEU A 155 -20.03 -13.59 2.06
N PRO A 156 -20.51 -14.62 1.33
CA PRO A 156 -21.62 -15.45 1.80
C PRO A 156 -21.26 -16.42 2.94
N GLN A 157 -19.97 -16.59 3.26
CA GLN A 157 -19.50 -17.57 4.25
C GLN A 157 -19.24 -16.95 5.63
N VAL A 158 -19.10 -15.64 5.72
CA VAL A 158 -18.83 -14.90 6.97
C VAL A 158 -20.10 -14.24 7.52
N LYS A 159 -20.09 -13.89 8.81
CA LYS A 159 -21.12 -13.02 9.39
C LYS A 159 -20.51 -11.67 9.70
N LEU A 160 -21.08 -10.62 9.11
CA LEU A 160 -20.63 -9.26 9.39
C LEU A 160 -20.83 -8.94 10.88
N TYR A 161 -19.83 -8.35 11.51
CA TYR A 161 -19.85 -8.12 12.96
C TYR A 161 -19.07 -6.84 13.33
N GLY A 162 -18.23 -6.85 14.35
CA GLY A 162 -17.40 -5.72 14.71
C GLY A 162 -16.55 -6.03 15.93
N PRO A 163 -15.81 -5.05 16.44
CA PRO A 163 -15.68 -3.67 15.95
C PRO A 163 -14.89 -3.52 14.65
N THR A 164 -14.93 -2.31 14.07
CA THR A 164 -14.12 -1.88 12.93
C THR A 164 -12.75 -1.40 13.43
N ASN A 165 -11.76 -2.27 13.32
CA ASN A 165 -10.41 -2.03 13.86
C ASN A 165 -9.37 -2.12 12.75
N PHE A 166 -8.61 -1.05 12.50
CA PHE A 166 -7.55 -1.05 11.48
C PHE A 166 -6.17 -1.37 12.06
N SER A 167 -5.95 -1.13 13.35
CA SER A 167 -4.65 -1.35 13.99
C SER A 167 -4.10 -2.77 13.75
N PRO A 168 -4.90 -3.86 13.78
CA PRO A 168 -4.38 -5.21 13.53
C PRO A 168 -3.76 -5.37 12.13
N ILE A 169 -4.46 -4.96 11.07
CA ILE A 169 -3.99 -5.12 9.69
C ILE A 169 -2.81 -4.19 9.37
N ILE A 170 -2.81 -2.97 9.93
CA ILE A 170 -1.68 -2.04 9.80
C ILE A 170 -0.44 -2.65 10.45
N ASN A 171 -0.56 -3.16 11.68
CA ASN A 171 0.54 -3.81 12.39
C ASN A 171 1.04 -5.07 11.67
N HIS A 172 0.16 -5.82 10.99
CA HIS A 172 0.59 -6.98 10.22
C HIS A 172 1.51 -6.57 9.06
N VAL A 173 1.11 -5.59 8.24
CA VAL A 173 1.96 -5.07 7.15
C VAL A 173 3.24 -4.43 7.69
N ALA A 174 3.14 -3.68 8.80
CA ALA A 174 4.28 -3.06 9.45
C ALA A 174 5.35 -4.08 9.87
N ARG A 175 4.99 -5.32 10.26
CA ARG A 175 5.98 -6.36 10.59
C ARG A 175 6.84 -6.73 9.37
N PHE A 176 6.23 -6.86 8.19
CA PHE A 176 6.98 -7.14 6.95
C PHE A 176 7.82 -5.94 6.54
N ALA A 177 7.25 -4.73 6.61
CA ALA A 177 7.97 -3.50 6.32
C ALA A 177 9.17 -3.31 7.27
N ALA A 178 9.03 -3.64 8.56
CA ALA A 178 10.13 -3.60 9.52
C ALA A 178 11.25 -4.60 9.20
N GLN A 179 10.92 -5.80 8.72
CA GLN A 179 11.93 -6.75 8.24
C GLN A 179 12.66 -6.22 7.00
N ALA A 180 11.92 -5.61 6.07
CA ALA A 180 12.50 -4.97 4.89
C ALA A 180 13.42 -3.78 5.25
N ALA A 181 13.06 -3.00 6.28
CA ALA A 181 13.86 -1.88 6.77
C ALA A 181 15.24 -2.29 7.31
N GLN A 182 15.43 -3.56 7.71
CA GLN A 182 16.73 -4.09 8.13
C GLN A 182 17.67 -4.34 6.95
N GLN A 183 17.15 -4.38 5.72
CA GLN A 183 17.97 -4.54 4.52
C GLN A 183 18.74 -3.25 4.24
N LYS A 184 20.00 -3.37 3.82
CA LYS A 184 20.87 -2.21 3.53
C LYS A 184 20.60 -1.55 2.17
N THR A 185 19.53 -1.96 1.49
CA THR A 185 19.25 -1.58 0.11
C THR A 185 17.80 -1.15 -0.05
N ALA A 186 17.55 -0.19 -0.93
CA ALA A 186 16.20 0.23 -1.31
C ALA A 186 15.51 -0.81 -2.20
N SER A 187 15.14 -1.95 -1.62
CA SER A 187 14.70 -3.15 -2.35
C SER A 187 13.19 -3.42 -2.26
N GLN A 188 12.51 -2.90 -1.24
CA GLN A 188 11.12 -3.26 -0.93
C GLN A 188 10.37 -2.05 -0.37
N TYR A 189 9.13 -1.89 -0.81
CA TYR A 189 8.18 -0.88 -0.31
C TYR A 189 6.77 -1.44 -0.40
N PHE A 190 6.02 -1.32 0.69
CA PHE A 190 4.72 -1.96 0.88
C PHE A 190 3.57 -0.95 0.75
N VAL A 191 2.47 -1.34 0.13
CA VAL A 191 1.24 -0.53 0.09
C VAL A 191 0.11 -1.34 0.71
N LEU A 192 -0.56 -0.79 1.70
CA LEU A 192 -1.77 -1.38 2.28
C LEU A 192 -2.99 -0.61 1.78
N LEU A 193 -3.87 -1.27 1.03
CA LEU A 193 -5.17 -0.74 0.63
C LEU A 193 -6.26 -1.20 1.60
N ILE A 194 -6.88 -0.28 2.33
CA ILE A 194 -8.02 -0.53 3.22
C ILE A 194 -9.28 0.01 2.55
N ILE A 195 -10.36 -0.77 2.52
CA ILE A 195 -11.68 -0.34 2.04
C ILE A 195 -12.68 -0.55 3.18
N THR A 196 -13.42 0.50 3.52
CA THR A 196 -14.24 0.58 4.74
C THR A 196 -15.44 1.51 4.54
N ASP A 197 -16.50 1.35 5.34
CA ASP A 197 -17.66 2.23 5.33
C ASP A 197 -17.56 3.42 6.30
N GLY A 198 -16.44 3.58 7.02
CA GLY A 198 -16.07 4.86 7.67
C GLY A 198 -16.14 4.91 9.19
N VAL A 199 -16.67 3.90 9.87
CA VAL A 199 -16.78 3.95 11.34
C VAL A 199 -15.62 3.20 11.98
N ILE A 200 -14.49 3.87 12.25
CA ILE A 200 -13.37 3.26 12.99
C ILE A 200 -13.61 3.28 14.50
N THR A 201 -13.41 2.14 15.17
CA THR A 201 -13.59 2.01 16.63
C THR A 201 -12.29 2.17 17.40
N ASP A 202 -11.15 1.78 16.80
CA ASP A 202 -9.82 1.77 17.43
C ASP A 202 -8.95 2.96 17.02
N LEU A 203 -9.51 4.17 16.93
CA LEU A 203 -8.81 5.35 16.40
C LEU A 203 -7.47 5.62 17.10
N ASP A 204 -7.40 5.46 18.42
CA ASP A 204 -6.18 5.65 19.22
C ASP A 204 -5.10 4.62 18.87
N GLN A 205 -5.49 3.35 18.76
CA GLN A 205 -4.60 2.24 18.41
C GLN A 205 -4.17 2.31 16.94
N THR A 206 -5.05 2.77 16.06
CA THR A 206 -4.78 2.99 14.65
C THR A 206 -3.83 4.18 14.46
N SER A 207 -4.05 5.29 15.16
CA SER A 207 -3.13 6.44 15.16
C SER A 207 -1.75 6.03 15.65
N SER A 208 -1.69 5.23 16.73
CA SER A 208 -0.42 4.68 17.24
C SER A 208 0.27 3.77 16.22
N ALA A 209 -0.49 2.91 15.53
CA ALA A 209 0.04 2.00 14.51
C ALA A 209 0.60 2.78 13.31
N ILE A 210 -0.09 3.83 12.85
CA ILE A 210 0.35 4.69 11.74
C ILE A 210 1.62 5.46 12.13
N VAL A 211 1.64 6.06 13.32
CA VAL A 211 2.83 6.77 13.84
C VAL A 211 4.03 5.83 13.91
N ASN A 212 3.86 4.61 14.42
CA ASN A 212 4.91 3.59 14.46
C ASN A 212 5.33 3.09 13.08
N ALA A 213 4.39 3.00 12.13
CA ALA A 213 4.65 2.60 10.75
C ALA A 213 5.32 3.72 9.91
N SER A 214 5.24 4.98 10.35
CA SER A 214 5.77 6.12 9.57
C SER A 214 7.28 6.05 9.31
N GLN A 215 8.03 5.32 10.13
CA GLN A 215 9.46 5.06 9.94
C GLN A 215 9.79 3.82 9.08
N LEU A 216 8.79 3.10 8.58
CA LEU A 216 8.95 1.84 7.83
C LEU A 216 8.71 2.06 6.33
N PRO A 217 9.18 1.18 5.41
CA PRO A 217 8.96 1.32 3.97
C PRO A 217 7.53 0.95 3.57
N MET A 218 6.52 1.70 4.03
CA MET A 218 5.13 1.44 3.70
C MET A 218 4.25 2.69 3.58
N SER A 219 3.19 2.58 2.77
CA SER A 219 2.08 3.52 2.65
C SER A 219 0.74 2.82 2.92
N ILE A 220 -0.27 3.59 3.31
CA ILE A 220 -1.63 3.12 3.61
C ILE A 220 -2.59 3.96 2.76
N ILE A 221 -3.40 3.31 1.95
CA ILE A 221 -4.50 3.94 1.21
C ILE A 221 -5.79 3.51 1.89
N ILE A 222 -6.65 4.45 2.24
CA ILE A 222 -7.97 4.19 2.82
C ILE A 222 -9.03 4.68 1.85
N ILE A 223 -9.91 3.78 1.40
CA ILE A 223 -11.06 4.12 0.57
C ILE A 223 -12.33 4.02 1.40
N GLY A 224 -13.01 5.15 1.56
CA GLY A 224 -14.31 5.22 2.24
C GLY A 224 -15.45 4.97 1.27
N VAL A 225 -16.20 3.88 1.44
CA VAL A 225 -17.42 3.57 0.66
C VAL A 225 -18.68 3.98 1.44
N GLY A 226 -19.77 4.21 0.72
CA GLY A 226 -21.04 4.61 1.32
C GLY A 226 -21.10 6.08 1.77
N GLY A 227 -22.06 6.34 2.65
CA GLY A 227 -22.51 7.69 3.02
C GLY A 227 -22.17 8.13 4.44
N ALA A 228 -21.31 7.40 5.16
CA ALA A 228 -21.00 7.71 6.55
C ALA A 228 -20.20 9.03 6.72
N ASP A 229 -20.01 9.41 7.98
CA ASP A 229 -19.08 10.44 8.37
C ASP A 229 -17.64 9.89 8.29
N PHE A 230 -16.78 10.57 7.54
CA PHE A 230 -15.39 10.20 7.32
C PHE A 230 -14.40 11.10 8.08
N SER A 231 -14.86 11.91 9.03
CA SER A 231 -14.01 12.82 9.82
C SER A 231 -12.81 12.11 10.46
N ALA A 232 -12.99 10.86 10.90
CA ALA A 232 -11.89 10.06 11.45
C ALA A 232 -10.83 9.68 10.41
N MET A 233 -11.23 9.40 9.16
CA MET A 233 -10.29 9.07 8.09
C MET A 233 -9.57 10.32 7.59
N GLU A 234 -10.28 11.45 7.48
CA GLU A 234 -9.68 12.77 7.19
C GLU A 234 -8.64 13.15 8.26
N PHE A 235 -8.91 12.85 9.54
CA PHE A 235 -7.93 13.02 10.62
C PHE A 235 -6.68 12.14 10.44
N LEU A 236 -6.84 10.91 9.94
CA LEU A 236 -5.72 9.99 9.72
C LEU A 236 -4.84 10.36 8.52
N ASP A 237 -5.39 11.08 7.53
CA ASP A 237 -4.72 11.48 6.30
C ASP A 237 -3.55 12.45 6.53
N GLY A 238 -3.60 13.25 7.60
CA GLY A 238 -2.46 14.09 8.00
C GLY A 238 -2.18 15.31 7.11
N ASP A 239 -3.04 15.61 6.14
CA ASP A 239 -2.95 16.80 5.29
C ASP A 239 -3.01 18.12 6.08
N ASP A 240 -3.80 18.15 7.16
CA ASP A 240 -3.93 19.30 8.07
C ASP A 240 -2.82 19.38 9.14
N GLY A 241 -1.81 18.51 9.04
CA GLY A 241 -0.66 18.48 9.93
C GLY A 241 -0.26 17.06 10.35
N ARG A 242 0.93 16.93 10.95
CA ARG A 242 1.47 15.61 11.28
C ARG A 242 0.60 14.89 12.32
N LEU A 243 0.14 13.69 11.97
CA LEU A 243 -0.59 12.78 12.86
C LEU A 243 0.19 12.54 14.16
N ARG A 244 -0.53 12.58 15.30
CA ARG A 244 0.04 12.35 16.63
C ARG A 244 -0.64 11.16 17.29
N ALA A 245 0.16 10.28 17.88
CA ALA A 245 -0.34 9.21 18.72
C ALA A 245 -0.84 9.80 20.06
N PRO A 246 -1.73 9.09 20.78
CA PRO A 246 -2.16 9.49 22.12
C PRO A 246 -1.01 9.68 23.13
N THR A 247 0.13 9.03 22.90
CA THR A 247 1.37 9.19 23.68
C THR A 247 2.07 10.54 23.47
N GLY A 248 1.66 11.31 22.47
CA GLY A 248 2.27 12.58 22.05
C GLY A 248 3.32 12.46 20.95
N GLU A 249 3.72 11.23 20.60
CA GLU A 249 4.64 10.95 19.49
C GLU A 249 4.02 11.38 18.16
N THR A 250 4.85 11.92 17.28
CA THR A 250 4.41 12.48 15.98
C THR A 250 4.95 11.62 14.85
N ALA A 251 4.13 11.34 13.85
CA ALA A 251 4.56 10.63 12.64
C ALA A 251 5.76 11.35 12.00
N VAL A 252 6.77 10.58 11.57
CA VAL A 252 8.00 11.16 11.02
C VAL A 252 7.82 11.69 9.60
N ARG A 253 6.89 11.08 8.87
CA ARG A 253 6.41 11.44 7.54
C ARG A 253 4.93 11.06 7.44
N ASP A 254 4.22 11.69 6.51
CA ASP A 254 2.91 11.22 6.12
C ASP A 254 3.02 9.92 5.29
N ILE A 255 2.11 8.98 5.57
CA ILE A 255 2.02 7.65 4.97
C ILE A 255 0.59 7.25 4.61
N VAL A 256 -0.41 8.06 4.95
CA VAL A 256 -1.82 7.74 4.74
C VAL A 256 -2.32 8.55 3.55
N GLN A 257 -3.17 7.95 2.72
CA GLN A 257 -3.98 8.67 1.76
C GLN A 257 -5.44 8.24 1.97
N PHE A 258 -6.33 9.17 2.29
CA PHE A 258 -7.77 8.91 2.35
C PHE A 258 -8.48 9.39 1.09
N VAL A 259 -9.35 8.53 0.53
CA VAL A 259 -10.17 8.89 -0.63
C VAL A 259 -11.61 8.40 -0.44
N PRO A 260 -12.60 9.30 -0.33
CA PRO A 260 -14.01 8.91 -0.26
C PRO A 260 -14.55 8.53 -1.65
N TYR A 261 -14.92 7.27 -1.83
CA TYR A 261 -15.40 6.70 -3.10
C TYR A 261 -16.60 7.45 -3.69
N ARG A 262 -17.48 7.99 -2.82
CA ARG A 262 -18.65 8.77 -3.22
C ARG A 262 -18.34 9.96 -4.14
N GLN A 263 -17.12 10.50 -4.11
CA GLN A 263 -16.70 11.58 -5.01
C GLN A 263 -16.47 11.12 -6.46
N PHE A 264 -16.44 9.79 -6.71
CA PHE A 264 -16.04 9.20 -7.99
C PHE A 264 -17.12 8.31 -8.63
N GLN A 265 -18.31 8.15 -8.01
CA GLN A 265 -19.38 7.30 -8.54
C GLN A 265 -19.80 7.63 -9.98
N ASN A 266 -19.66 8.90 -10.39
CA ASN A 266 -19.97 9.39 -11.74
C ASN A 266 -18.72 9.80 -12.55
N SER A 267 -17.54 9.46 -12.06
CA SER A 267 -16.26 9.81 -12.68
C SER A 267 -15.70 8.64 -13.49
N PRO A 268 -14.80 8.89 -14.46
CA PRO A 268 -14.01 7.81 -15.06
C PRO A 268 -13.29 7.00 -13.99
N LYS A 269 -13.13 5.68 -14.18
CA LYS A 269 -12.48 4.80 -13.20
C LYS A 269 -11.05 5.24 -12.87
N GLU A 270 -10.40 5.86 -13.84
CA GLU A 270 -9.05 6.39 -13.76
C GLU A 270 -8.95 7.55 -12.77
N ALA A 271 -10.03 8.31 -12.53
CA ALA A 271 -10.02 9.46 -11.64
C ALA A 271 -9.79 9.04 -10.17
N LEU A 272 -10.44 7.96 -9.72
CA LEU A 272 -10.22 7.42 -8.38
C LEU A 272 -8.77 6.96 -8.21
N ALA A 273 -8.24 6.24 -9.20
CA ALA A 273 -6.87 5.76 -9.16
C ALA A 273 -5.85 6.91 -9.23
N GLN A 274 -6.13 7.98 -9.97
CA GLN A 274 -5.29 9.18 -10.01
C GLN A 274 -5.21 9.86 -8.64
N CYS A 275 -6.33 10.02 -7.93
CA CYS A 275 -6.33 10.57 -6.58
C CYS A 275 -5.54 9.68 -5.61
N VAL A 276 -5.78 8.37 -5.64
CA VAL A 276 -5.05 7.42 -4.79
C VAL A 276 -3.54 7.41 -5.06
N LEU A 277 -3.12 7.59 -6.31
CA LEU A 277 -1.71 7.61 -6.68
C LEU A 277 -1.07 9.00 -6.66
N ALA A 278 -1.79 10.04 -6.24
CA ALA A 278 -1.23 11.38 -6.19
C ALA A 278 -0.10 11.46 -5.16
N GLU A 279 -0.26 10.82 -4.01
CA GLU A 279 0.69 10.94 -2.88
C GLU A 279 1.65 9.78 -2.74
N VAL A 280 1.23 8.55 -3.07
CA VAL A 280 2.05 7.34 -2.87
C VAL A 280 3.46 7.48 -3.48
N PRO A 281 3.66 7.97 -4.72
CA PRO A 281 5.01 8.19 -5.25
C PRO A 281 5.84 9.17 -4.40
N GLY A 282 5.23 10.24 -3.89
CA GLY A 282 5.88 11.19 -2.99
C GLY A 282 6.26 10.57 -1.65
N GLN A 283 5.40 9.73 -1.08
CA GLN A 283 5.65 9.00 0.16
C GLN A 283 6.82 8.01 0.01
N VAL A 284 6.90 7.29 -1.12
CA VAL A 284 8.01 6.38 -1.47
C VAL A 284 9.34 7.15 -1.53
N VAL A 285 9.36 8.26 -2.27
CA VAL A 285 10.56 9.10 -2.42
C VAL A 285 11.00 9.66 -1.06
N THR A 286 10.05 10.14 -0.27
CA THR A 286 10.30 10.69 1.08
C THR A 286 10.95 9.64 1.98
N TYR A 287 10.44 8.41 1.99
CA TYR A 287 11.02 7.33 2.79
C TYR A 287 12.48 7.03 2.41
N PHE A 288 12.74 6.74 1.14
CA PHE A 288 14.08 6.34 0.73
C PHE A 288 15.12 7.47 0.89
N ASN A 289 14.70 8.73 0.71
CA ASN A 289 15.54 9.90 0.99
C ASN A 289 15.85 10.04 2.49
N MET A 290 14.85 9.86 3.37
CA MET A 290 15.01 10.01 4.81
C MET A 290 16.01 9.01 5.40
N PHE A 291 15.98 7.77 4.94
CA PHE A 291 16.81 6.69 5.48
C PHE A 291 18.14 6.46 4.76
N LYS A 292 18.47 7.31 3.76
CA LYS A 292 19.75 7.27 3.03
C LYS A 292 20.07 5.88 2.48
N LEU A 293 19.04 5.14 2.07
CA LEU A 293 19.21 3.77 1.59
C LEU A 293 19.71 3.81 0.15
N SER A 294 20.92 3.30 -0.05
CA SER A 294 21.44 3.12 -1.39
C SER A 294 20.59 2.11 -2.18
N PRO A 295 20.41 2.29 -3.50
CA PRO A 295 19.83 1.26 -4.32
C PRO A 295 20.67 -0.04 -4.26
N PRO A 296 20.08 -1.21 -4.57
CA PRO A 296 20.70 -2.52 -4.35
C PRO A 296 22.10 -2.77 -4.92
N ASN A 297 22.61 -1.92 -5.83
CA ASN A 297 23.93 -2.07 -6.45
C ASN A 297 24.86 -0.85 -6.32
N SER A 298 24.78 -0.06 -5.24
CA SER A 298 25.87 0.88 -4.94
C SER A 298 27.10 0.09 -4.44
N SER A 299 28.01 -0.28 -5.35
CA SER A 299 29.36 -0.63 -4.93
C SER A 299 29.99 0.63 -4.33
N ALA A 300 30.13 0.67 -3.00
CA ALA A 300 30.88 1.71 -2.32
C ALA A 300 32.29 1.77 -2.94
N PRO A 301 32.83 2.95 -3.28
CA PRO A 301 34.25 3.06 -3.59
C PRO A 301 35.04 2.63 -2.34
N PRO A 302 36.19 1.94 -2.49
CA PRO A 302 37.05 1.67 -1.35
C PRO A 302 37.42 2.99 -0.67
N SER A 303 37.24 3.05 0.64
CA SER A 303 37.73 4.12 1.49
C SER A 303 39.23 4.27 1.26
N GLN A 304 39.65 5.40 0.70
CA GLN A 304 41.05 5.80 0.77
C GLN A 304 41.31 6.21 2.21
N ASP A 305 41.80 5.27 3.01
CA ASP A 305 42.51 5.63 4.23
C ASP A 305 43.70 6.52 3.81
N GLN A 306 43.63 7.77 4.26
CA GLN A 306 44.79 8.63 4.34
C GLN A 306 45.67 8.12 5.48
N SER A 307 46.81 7.54 5.13
CA SER A 307 47.99 7.60 5.99
C SER A 307 49.24 7.80 5.13
N ASN A 308 49.78 9.00 5.25
CA ASN A 308 51.21 9.27 5.11
C ASN A 308 51.98 8.53 6.21
#